data_AF-A0A5B7CCU7-F1
#
_entry.id   AF-A0A5B7CCU7-F1
#
_cell.length_a   1.000
_cell.length_b   1.000
_cell.length_c   1.000
_cell.angle_alpha   90.00
_cell.angle_beta   90.00
_cell.angle_gamma   90.00
#
_symmetry.space_group_name_H-M   'P 1'
#
loop_
_entity.id
_entity.type
_entity.pdbx_description
1 polymer ?
#
loop_
_entity_poly.entity_id
_entity_poly.type
_entity_poly.pdbx_seq_one_letter_code
_entity_poly.pdbx_strand_id
1 'polypeptide(L)'
;MVDAFLQVVLENLNSLIQREIGLLWGVEKEMKKLSSTLSTIRAVLQDAEQKQFQDKAIQDWLRKLKHATYVVDDILDECATEAIRLESKGQKSGLLGKVHSSFLSSSSNPKNILFRHKIGNKMKEITEELDAIADEKNKFHLSEVVVENRFEVIERRQTSSILTQPQVYGR
;
A
#
# COMPACT_ATOMS: atom_id res chain seq x y z
N MET A 1 -9.83 6.05 -7.37
CA MET A 1 -8.43 5.96 -7.91
C MET A 1 -7.44 5.71 -6.78
N VAL A 2 -7.69 6.23 -5.58
CA VAL A 2 -6.83 6.03 -4.41
C VAL A 2 -6.93 4.58 -3.91
N ASP A 3 -8.08 3.92 -4.10
CA ASP A 3 -8.28 2.51 -3.69
C ASP A 3 -7.29 1.53 -4.33
N ALA A 4 -7.17 1.56 -5.66
CA ALA A 4 -6.26 0.67 -6.39
C ALA A 4 -4.79 0.89 -5.98
N PHE A 5 -4.40 2.14 -5.73
CA PHE A 5 -3.05 2.44 -5.26
C PHE A 5 -2.81 1.93 -3.84
N LEU A 6 -3.74 2.17 -2.91
CA LEU A 6 -3.68 1.64 -1.55
C LEU A 6 -3.62 0.12 -1.52
N GLN A 7 -4.33 -0.56 -2.42
CA GLN A 7 -4.26 -2.00 -2.56
C GLN A 7 -2.85 -2.48 -2.89
N VAL A 8 -2.18 -1.86 -3.87
CA VAL A 8 -0.82 -2.24 -4.26
C VAL A 8 0.16 -2.03 -3.11
N VAL A 9 0.07 -0.91 -2.41
CA VAL A 9 0.91 -0.62 -1.23
C VAL A 9 0.69 -1.66 -0.12
N LEU A 10 -0.57 -2.04 0.13
CA LEU A 10 -0.91 -3.08 1.11
C LEU A 10 -0.32 -4.45 0.72
N GLU A 11 -0.43 -4.82 -0.55
CA GLU A 11 0.14 -6.08 -1.08
C GLU A 11 1.67 -6.10 -0.95
N ASN A 12 2.35 -5.00 -1.29
CA ASN A 12 3.79 -4.84 -1.13
C ASN A 12 4.21 -4.95 0.34
N LEU A 13 3.50 -4.27 1.23
CA LEU A 13 3.75 -4.33 2.68
C LEU A 13 3.58 -5.75 3.21
N ASN A 14 2.51 -6.44 2.83
CA ASN A 14 2.25 -7.82 3.25
C ASN A 14 3.32 -8.79 2.70
N SER A 15 3.80 -8.59 1.48
CA SER A 15 4.91 -9.35 0.90
C SER A 15 6.20 -9.18 1.72
N LEU A 16 6.54 -7.97 2.15
CA LEU A 16 7.71 -7.71 2.99
C LEU A 16 7.57 -8.33 4.39
N ILE A 17 6.37 -8.31 4.98
CA ILE A 17 6.07 -8.99 6.24
C ILE A 17 6.26 -10.50 6.09
N GLN A 18 5.73 -11.10 5.02
CA GLN A 18 5.87 -12.54 4.74
C GLN A 18 7.32 -12.98 4.53
N ARG A 19 8.16 -12.10 3.97
CA ARG A 19 9.60 -12.32 3.79
C ARG A 19 10.42 -12.08 5.07
N GLU A 20 9.77 -11.82 6.20
CA GLU A 20 10.40 -11.56 7.50
C GLU A 20 11.37 -10.36 7.49
N ILE A 21 11.23 -9.45 6.52
CA ILE A 21 12.09 -8.26 6.40
C ILE A 21 11.88 -7.33 7.61
N GLY A 22 10.64 -7.22 8.08
CA GLY A 22 10.32 -6.49 9.30
C GLY A 22 11.03 -7.06 10.54
N LEU A 23 11.14 -8.38 10.66
CA LEU A 23 11.86 -9.03 11.77
C LEU A 23 13.36 -8.75 11.69
N LEU A 24 13.93 -8.80 10.49
CA LEU A 24 15.35 -8.56 10.27
C LEU A 24 15.79 -7.14 10.62
N TRP A 25 14.89 -6.16 10.48
CA TRP A 25 15.18 -4.76 10.78
C TRP A 25 14.55 -4.24 12.07
N GLY A 26 13.79 -5.09 12.78
CA GLY A 26 13.14 -4.72 14.05
C GLY A 26 11.96 -3.77 13.88
N VAL A 27 11.29 -3.80 12.73
CA VAL A 27 10.15 -2.93 12.36
C VAL A 27 8.88 -3.73 12.06
N GLU A 28 8.86 -5.01 12.43
CA GLU A 28 7.74 -5.92 12.15
C GLU A 28 6.42 -5.41 12.77
N LYS A 29 6.50 -4.86 13.98
CA LYS A 29 5.34 -4.34 14.70
C LYS A 29 4.74 -3.15 13.96
N GLU A 30 5.58 -2.22 13.54
CA GLU A 30 5.22 -1.02 12.78
C GLU A 30 4.61 -1.41 11.44
N MET A 31 5.22 -2.35 10.70
CA MET A 31 4.68 -2.87 9.43
C MET A 31 3.29 -3.52 9.60
N LYS A 32 3.10 -4.34 10.64
CA LYS A 32 1.79 -4.96 10.92
C LYS A 32 0.74 -3.91 11.29
N LYS A 33 1.11 -2.91 12.09
CA LYS A 33 0.22 -1.81 12.48
C LYS A 33 -0.20 -1.02 11.25
N LEU A 34 0.76 -0.66 10.41
CA LEU A 34 0.53 0.04 9.14
C LEU A 34 -0.43 -0.73 8.21
N SER A 35 -0.23 -2.04 8.08
CA SER A 35 -1.12 -2.91 7.28
C SER A 35 -2.56 -2.91 7.82
N SER A 36 -2.73 -2.98 9.15
CA SER A 36 -4.04 -2.90 9.80
C SER A 36 -4.70 -1.53 9.55
N THR A 37 -3.98 -0.43 9.78
CA THR A 37 -4.50 0.93 9.62
C THR A 37 -4.91 1.20 8.16
N LEU A 38 -4.06 0.83 7.19
CA LEU A 38 -4.38 0.97 5.77
C LEU A 38 -5.61 0.14 5.37
N SER A 39 -5.76 -1.07 5.92
CA SER A 39 -6.96 -1.91 5.69
C SER A 39 -8.23 -1.26 6.22
N THR A 40 -8.19 -0.69 7.43
CA THR A 40 -9.32 0.03 8.05
C THR A 40 -9.72 1.29 7.29
N ILE A 41 -8.74 2.00 6.73
CA ILE A 41 -8.99 3.17 5.88
C ILE A 41 -9.60 2.75 4.55
N ARG A 42 -9.07 1.68 3.93
CA ARG A 42 -9.58 1.16 2.66
C ARG A 42 -11.07 0.81 2.72
N ALA A 43 -11.53 0.25 3.84
CA ALA A 43 -12.92 -0.16 4.04
C ALA A 43 -13.95 1.00 3.95
N VAL A 44 -13.50 2.25 4.17
CA VAL A 44 -14.35 3.45 4.03
C VAL A 44 -13.99 4.32 2.84
N LEU A 45 -12.97 3.93 2.08
CA LEU A 45 -12.42 4.77 1.02
C LEU A 45 -13.41 4.94 -0.14
N GLN A 46 -14.21 3.91 -0.42
CA GLN A 46 -15.25 3.98 -1.46
C GLN A 46 -16.33 5.02 -1.11
N ASP A 47 -16.82 5.04 0.14
CA ASP A 47 -17.79 6.04 0.61
C ASP A 47 -17.18 7.46 0.61
N ALA A 48 -15.92 7.57 1.06
CA ALA A 48 -15.20 8.83 1.04
C ALA A 48 -14.99 9.39 -0.38
N GLU A 49 -14.61 8.54 -1.35
CA GLU A 49 -14.43 8.96 -2.76
C GLU A 49 -15.76 9.43 -3.39
N GLN A 50 -16.91 8.92 -2.95
CA GLN A 50 -18.22 9.40 -3.41
C GLN A 50 -18.60 10.75 -2.78
N LYS A 51 -18.35 10.90 -1.47
CA LYS A 51 -18.69 12.12 -0.71
C LYS A 51 -17.72 13.28 -0.92
N GLN A 52 -16.53 13.03 -1.49
CA GLN A 52 -15.51 14.06 -1.73
C GLN A 52 -15.98 15.25 -2.57
N PHE A 53 -16.99 15.06 -3.43
CA PHE A 53 -17.52 16.12 -4.30
C PHE A 53 -18.46 17.08 -3.57
N GLN A 54 -18.93 16.70 -2.38
CA GLN A 54 -19.89 17.46 -1.58
C GLN A 54 -19.23 18.04 -0.31
N ASP A 55 -18.19 17.39 0.20
CA ASP A 55 -17.51 17.81 1.43
C ASP A 55 -16.01 18.09 1.20
N LYS A 56 -15.62 19.35 1.37
CA LYS A 56 -14.23 19.79 1.26
C LYS A 56 -13.31 19.19 2.34
N ALA A 57 -13.85 18.85 3.51
CA ALA A 57 -13.08 18.24 4.58
C ALA A 57 -12.71 16.79 4.25
N ILE A 58 -13.64 16.04 3.63
CA ILE A 58 -13.35 14.69 3.10
C ILE A 58 -12.32 14.77 1.96
N GLN A 59 -12.43 15.79 1.10
CA GLN A 59 -11.44 16.01 0.04
C GLN A 59 -10.03 16.27 0.60
N ASP A 60 -9.91 17.08 1.66
CA ASP A 60 -8.63 17.34 2.31
C ASP A 60 -8.08 16.09 3.02
N TRP A 61 -8.94 15.35 3.71
CA TRP A 61 -8.58 14.08 4.33
C TRP A 61 -8.06 13.05 3.31
N LEU A 62 -8.73 12.88 2.17
CA LEU A 62 -8.27 12.01 1.09
C LEU A 62 -6.92 12.47 0.51
N ARG A 63 -6.67 13.79 0.46
CA ARG A 63 -5.39 14.33 0.00
C ARG A 63 -4.26 13.98 0.97
N LYS A 64 -4.47 14.15 2.28
CA LYS A 64 -3.50 13.74 3.31
C LYS A 64 -3.22 12.25 3.24
N LEU A 65 -4.28 11.43 3.15
CA LEU A 65 -4.15 9.98 3.00
C LEU A 65 -3.32 9.60 1.78
N LYS A 66 -3.59 10.22 0.62
CA LYS A 66 -2.83 9.97 -0.60
C LYS A 66 -1.35 10.32 -0.42
N HIS A 67 -1.04 11.45 0.22
CA HIS A 67 0.33 11.83 0.52
C HIS A 67 1.01 10.81 1.43
N ALA A 68 0.39 10.44 2.55
CA ALA A 68 0.98 9.48 3.49
C ALA A 68 1.22 8.12 2.80
N THR A 69 0.30 7.70 1.94
CA THR A 69 0.45 6.45 1.17
C THR A 69 1.64 6.48 0.22
N TYR A 70 1.93 7.62 -0.42
CA TYR A 70 3.15 7.75 -1.24
C TYR A 70 4.42 7.63 -0.40
N VAL A 71 4.44 8.24 0.78
CA VAL A 71 5.59 8.14 1.68
C VAL A 71 5.79 6.70 2.15
N VAL A 72 4.70 5.96 2.40
CA VAL A 72 4.78 4.51 2.68
C VAL A 72 5.41 3.78 1.50
N ASP A 73 4.91 3.99 0.28
CA ASP A 73 5.43 3.33 -0.92
C ASP A 73 6.94 3.57 -1.10
N ASP A 74 7.39 4.82 -0.95
CA ASP A 74 8.81 5.19 -0.99
C ASP A 74 9.65 4.44 0.06
N ILE A 75 9.11 4.25 1.27
CA ILE A 75 9.76 3.48 2.35
C ILE A 75 9.83 2.00 1.98
N LEU A 76 8.75 1.42 1.44
CA LEU A 76 8.72 0.01 1.03
C LEU A 76 9.66 -0.26 -0.15
N ASP A 77 9.84 0.69 -1.05
CA ASP A 77 10.81 0.61 -2.14
C ASP A 77 12.26 0.66 -1.64
N GLU A 78 12.56 1.55 -0.67
CA GLU A 78 13.86 1.57 0.03
C GLU A 78 14.13 0.20 0.69
N CYS A 79 13.10 -0.39 1.30
CA CYS A 79 13.14 -1.72 1.90
C CYS A 79 13.43 -2.80 0.85
N ALA A 80 12.61 -2.90 -0.20
CA ALA A 80 12.76 -3.92 -1.23
C ALA A 80 14.15 -3.87 -1.89
N THR A 81 14.62 -2.66 -2.20
CA THR A 81 15.95 -2.42 -2.80
C THR A 81 17.07 -2.92 -1.87
N GLU A 82 16.99 -2.63 -0.58
CA GLU A 82 17.99 -3.06 0.39
C GLU A 82 17.98 -4.59 0.59
N ALA A 83 16.80 -5.20 0.62
CA ALA A 83 16.66 -6.65 0.74
C ALA A 83 17.39 -7.37 -0.43
N ILE A 84 17.17 -6.91 -1.66
CA ILE A 84 17.85 -7.43 -2.86
C ILE A 84 19.38 -7.19 -2.78
N ARG A 85 19.81 -6.02 -2.28
CA ARG A 85 21.23 -5.71 -2.08
C ARG A 85 21.90 -6.67 -1.10
N LEU A 86 21.22 -7.04 -0.01
CA LEU A 86 21.74 -7.99 0.96
C LEU A 86 21.80 -9.42 0.41
N GLU A 87 20.79 -9.84 -0.36
CA GLU A 87 20.74 -11.13 -1.04
C GLU A 87 21.89 -11.29 -2.05
N SER A 88 22.09 -10.28 -2.92
CA SER A 88 23.14 -10.30 -3.94
C SER A 88 24.56 -10.27 -3.36
N LYS A 89 24.76 -9.62 -2.21
CA LYS A 89 26.06 -9.59 -1.52
C LYS A 89 26.38 -10.92 -0.85
N GLY A 90 25.36 -11.65 -0.38
CA GLY A 90 25.48 -13.01 0.13
C GLY A 90 25.93 -14.01 -0.95
N GLN A 91 25.42 -13.87 -2.18
CA GLN A 91 25.78 -14.73 -3.31
C GLN A 91 27.24 -14.59 -3.79
N LYS A 92 27.86 -13.41 -3.65
CA LYS A 92 29.24 -13.17 -4.07
C LYS A 92 30.29 -13.79 -3.13
N SER A 93 29.91 -14.15 -1.91
CA SER A 93 30.76 -14.83 -0.95
C SER A 93 30.46 -16.32 -1.06
N GLY A 94 31.23 -17.05 -1.87
CA GLY A 94 30.99 -18.42 -2.34
C GLY A 94 30.82 -19.54 -1.28
N LEU A 95 29.82 -19.45 -0.42
CA LEU A 95 29.37 -20.54 0.44
C LEU A 95 27.89 -20.85 0.16
N LEU A 96 27.73 -21.97 -0.53
CA LEU A 96 26.51 -22.69 -0.84
C LEU A 96 25.51 -22.67 0.32
N GLY A 97 24.27 -22.21 0.06
CA GLY A 97 23.09 -22.86 0.66
C GLY A 97 22.42 -22.23 1.88
N LYS A 98 22.60 -20.95 2.23
CA LYS A 98 21.79 -20.33 3.30
C LYS A 98 21.40 -18.88 2.99
N VAL A 99 20.28 -18.70 2.30
CA VAL A 99 19.61 -17.39 2.11
C VAL A 99 19.31 -16.70 3.45
N HIS A 100 19.12 -17.47 4.52
CA HIS A 100 18.96 -16.96 5.89
C HIS A 100 20.25 -16.43 6.53
N SER A 101 21.43 -16.90 6.09
CA SER A 101 22.71 -16.60 6.74
C SER A 101 23.34 -15.29 6.31
N SER A 102 23.02 -14.79 5.11
CA SER A 102 23.56 -13.53 4.57
C SER A 102 22.99 -12.30 5.29
N PHE A 103 21.71 -12.33 5.67
CA PHE A 103 21.08 -11.25 6.45
C PHE A 103 21.62 -11.15 7.88
N LEU A 104 21.93 -12.29 8.51
CA LEU A 104 22.44 -12.35 9.89
C LEU A 104 23.96 -12.10 9.96
N SER A 105 24.74 -12.59 9.00
CA SER A 105 26.21 -12.46 9.02
C SER A 105 26.71 -11.06 8.63
N SER A 106 25.86 -10.25 7.98
CA SER A 106 26.15 -8.87 7.59
C SER A 106 25.59 -7.83 8.58
N SER A 107 25.06 -8.28 9.72
CA SER A 107 24.46 -7.43 10.77
C SER A 107 25.49 -6.58 11.53
N SER A 108 26.77 -6.97 11.49
CA SER A 108 27.89 -6.27 12.13
C SER A 108 28.47 -5.13 11.29
N ASN A 109 27.95 -4.88 10.09
CA ASN A 109 28.38 -3.74 9.29
C ASN A 109 27.70 -2.44 9.79
N PRO A 110 28.46 -1.41 10.18
CA PRO A 110 27.88 -0.16 10.69
C PRO A 110 26.93 0.51 9.69
N LYS A 111 27.12 0.31 8.38
CA LYS A 111 26.20 0.83 7.34
C LYS A 111 24.82 0.17 7.38
N ASN A 112 24.76 -1.12 7.71
CA ASN A 112 23.50 -1.87 7.81
C ASN A 112 22.74 -1.48 9.08
N ILE A 113 23.44 -1.32 10.21
CA ILE A 113 22.85 -0.84 11.46
C ILE A 113 22.26 0.57 11.28
N LEU A 114 23.00 1.48 10.64
CA LEU A 114 22.51 2.83 10.36
C LEU A 114 21.28 2.81 9.45
N PHE A 115 21.26 1.94 8.44
CA PHE A 115 20.09 1.76 7.57
C PHE A 115 18.87 1.24 8.35
N ARG A 116 19.05 0.21 9.19
CA ARG A 116 17.97 -0.33 10.06
C ARG A 116 17.39 0.73 10.98
N HIS A 117 18.24 1.55 11.59
CA HIS A 117 17.78 2.64 12.43
C HIS A 117 17.03 3.71 11.61
N LYS A 118 17.55 4.08 10.43
CA LYS A 118 16.91 5.03 9.52
C LYS A 118 15.51 4.53 9.10
N ILE A 119 15.40 3.28 8.66
CA ILE A 119 14.13 2.71 8.18
C ILE A 119 13.15 2.54 9.33
N GLY A 120 13.62 2.15 10.53
CA GLY A 120 12.78 2.06 11.72
C GLY A 120 12.19 3.40 12.13
N ASN A 121 12.98 4.46 12.14
CA ASN A 121 12.47 5.80 12.44
C ASN A 121 11.44 6.26 11.42
N LYS A 122 11.74 6.12 10.11
CA LYS A 122 10.81 6.47 9.03
C LYS A 122 9.50 5.69 9.14
N MET A 123 9.58 4.37 9.35
CA MET A 123 8.42 3.50 9.46
C MET A 123 7.56 3.89 10.67
N LYS A 124 8.18 4.19 11.80
CA LYS A 124 7.48 4.64 13.00
C LYS A 124 6.75 5.97 12.76
N GLU A 125 7.44 6.96 12.19
CA GLU A 125 6.88 8.28 11.90
C GLU A 125 5.67 8.20 10.97
N ILE A 126 5.78 7.46 9.86
CA ILE A 126 4.66 7.33 8.92
C ILE A 126 3.50 6.52 9.50
N THR A 127 3.78 5.57 10.40
CA THR A 127 2.73 4.81 11.10
C THR A 127 1.94 5.73 12.02
N GLU A 128 2.61 6.59 12.79
CA GLU A 128 1.96 7.58 13.66
C GLU A 128 1.13 8.60 12.85
N GLU A 129 1.64 9.05 11.70
CA GLU A 129 0.91 9.94 10.80
C GLU A 129 -0.35 9.26 10.22
N LEU A 130 -0.25 8.01 9.75
CA LEU A 130 -1.39 7.28 9.21
C LEU A 130 -2.44 6.95 10.27
N ASP A 131 -2.03 6.69 11.51
CA ASP A 131 -2.97 6.51 12.61
C ASP A 131 -3.73 7.82 12.89
N ALA A 132 -3.06 8.97 12.88
CA ALA A 132 -3.74 10.26 13.03
C ALA A 132 -4.76 10.51 11.89
N ILE A 133 -4.41 10.13 10.65
CA ILE A 133 -5.34 10.20 9.51
C ILE A 133 -6.51 9.23 9.71
N ALA A 134 -6.27 8.01 10.19
CA ALA A 134 -7.32 7.06 10.53
C ALA A 134 -8.22 7.56 11.65
N ASP A 135 -7.70 8.33 12.61
CA ASP A 135 -8.50 8.93 13.68
C ASP A 135 -9.36 10.11 13.18
N GLU A 136 -8.82 10.92 12.24
CA GLU A 136 -9.59 12.00 11.58
C GLU A 136 -10.84 11.46 10.87
N LYS A 137 -10.77 10.23 10.31
CA LYS A 137 -11.89 9.51 9.70
C LYS A 137 -13.14 9.51 10.57
N ASN A 138 -12.99 9.34 11.89
CA ASN A 138 -14.10 9.22 12.84
C ASN A 138 -14.97 10.48 12.90
N LYS A 139 -14.48 11.62 12.39
CA LYS A 139 -15.22 12.88 12.34
C LYS A 139 -16.19 12.97 11.15
N PHE A 140 -16.00 12.14 10.12
CA PHE A 140 -16.69 12.29 8.83
C PHE A 140 -17.93 11.39 8.67
N HIS A 141 -18.34 10.64 9.70
CA HIS A 141 -19.48 9.70 9.64
C HIS A 141 -19.44 8.82 8.38
N LEU A 142 -18.25 8.32 8.04
CA LEU A 142 -18.02 7.48 6.86
C LEU A 142 -18.52 6.07 7.17
N SER A 143 -19.36 5.54 6.28
CA SER A 143 -19.88 4.19 6.42
C SER A 143 -18.85 3.19 5.90
N GLU A 144 -18.56 2.16 6.70
CA GLU A 144 -17.85 0.99 6.18
C GLU A 144 -18.74 0.33 5.14
N VAL A 145 -18.22 0.18 3.92
CA VAL A 145 -18.93 -0.55 2.89
C VAL A 145 -18.84 -2.02 3.28
N VAL A 146 -19.80 -2.48 4.08
CA VAL A 146 -20.13 -3.90 4.15
C VAL A 146 -20.57 -4.24 2.75
N VAL A 147 -19.72 -4.95 2.00
CA VAL A 147 -20.07 -5.51 0.70
C VAL A 147 -21.11 -6.61 0.95
N GLU A 148 -22.33 -6.22 1.32
CA GLU A 148 -23.49 -6.99 0.91
C GLU A 148 -23.52 -6.88 -0.60
N ASN A 149 -23.29 -8.02 -1.23
CA ASN A 149 -23.41 -8.25 -2.66
C ASN A 149 -24.83 -7.93 -3.15
N ARG A 150 -25.19 -6.65 -3.20
CA ARG A 150 -26.37 -6.15 -3.90
C ARG A 150 -25.86 -5.60 -5.23
N PHE A 151 -26.00 -6.43 -6.25
CA PHE A 151 -25.96 -6.02 -7.64
C PHE A 151 -27.07 -4.99 -7.87
N GLU A 152 -26.83 -3.74 -7.50
CA GLU A 152 -27.58 -2.63 -8.06
C GLU A 152 -27.00 -2.35 -9.44
N VAL A 153 -27.73 -2.81 -10.45
CA VAL A 153 -27.52 -2.51 -11.86
C VAL A 153 -27.52 -0.99 -12.01
N ILE A 154 -26.33 -0.39 -12.04
CA ILE A 154 -26.16 0.96 -12.54
C ILE A 154 -26.51 0.89 -14.03
N GLU A 155 -27.74 1.29 -14.38
CA GLU A 155 -28.11 1.62 -15.75
C GLU A 155 -27.20 2.76 -16.23
N ARG A 156 -26.04 2.37 -16.76
CA ARG A 156 -25.23 3.25 -17.60
C ARG A 156 -26.12 3.66 -18.78
N ARG A 157 -26.32 4.97 -18.96
CA ARG A 157 -26.77 5.52 -20.25
C ARG A 157 -25.86 4.94 -21.35
N GLN A 158 -26.42 4.09 -22.19
CA GLN A 158 -25.74 3.61 -23.38
C GLN A 158 -25.69 4.75 -24.40
N THR A 159 -24.56 5.43 -24.50
CA THR A 159 -24.20 6.21 -25.70
C THR A 159 -23.18 5.41 -26.49
N SER A 160 -23.66 4.34 -27.13
CA SER A 160 -22.93 3.69 -28.22
C SER A 160 -23.88 3.55 -29.41
N SER A 161 -23.76 4.46 -30.38
CA SER A 161 -24.32 4.27 -31.71
C SER A 161 -23.44 3.28 -32.46
N ILE A 162 -23.78 1.99 -32.39
CA ILE A 162 -23.23 1.01 -33.34
C ILE A 162 -23.93 1.29 -34.68
N LEU A 163 -23.20 1.95 -35.58
CA LEU A 163 -23.60 2.06 -36.98
C LEU A 163 -23.45 0.67 -37.61
N THR A 164 -24.55 -0.09 -37.67
CA THR A 164 -24.61 -1.30 -38.49
C THR A 164 -24.53 -0.87 -39.96
N GLN A 165 -23.37 -1.06 -40.60
CA GLN A 165 -23.25 -0.90 -42.05
C GLN A 165 -24.24 -1.86 -42.75
N PRO A 166 -25.08 -1.38 -43.69
CA PRO A 166 -25.97 -2.26 -44.44
C PRO A 166 -25.14 -3.14 -45.37
N GLN A 167 -25.34 -4.45 -45.24
CA GLN A 167 -24.71 -5.47 -46.06
C GLN A 167 -25.32 -5.41 -47.47
N VAL A 168 -24.57 -4.86 -48.42
CA VAL A 168 -24.98 -4.72 -49.82
C VAL A 168 -24.92 -6.10 -50.50
N TYR A 169 -26.07 -6.62 -50.92
CA TYR A 169 -26.14 -7.75 -51.84
C TYR A 169 -26.26 -7.20 -53.28
N GLY A 170 -25.22 -7.44 -54.08
CA GLY A 170 -25.21 -7.13 -55.51
C GLY A 170 -26.10 -8.09 -56.31
N ARG A 171 -26.61 -7.60 -57.45
CA ARG A 171 -27.21 -8.39 -58.53
C ARG A 171 -26.16 -8.79 -59.54
#